data_AF-A0A9N8GZA2-F1
#
_entry.id   AF-A0A9N8GZA2-F1
#
_cell.length_a   1.000
_cell.length_b   1.000
_cell.length_c   1.000
_cell.angle_alpha   90.00
_cell.angle_beta   90.00
_cell.angle_gamma   90.00
#
_symmetry.space_group_name_H-M   'P 1'
#
loop_
_entity.id
_entity.type
_entity.pdbx_description
1 polymer ?
#
loop_
_entity_poly.entity_id
_entity_poly.type
_entity_poly.pdbx_seq_one_letter_code
_entity_poly.pdbx_strand_id
1 'polypeptide(L)'
;MISFKPVAILLLASSSTTARPDRCNIRLDSSDNSCISNCMSQSAADNNSFVCDETVPWLHHRGGDSHWMNATPPPGTGVHVYSVFQGSPPCARNGHCAACGRTPGTRLCSVRIDPQDCSITCNEEDSV
;
A
#
# COMPACT_ATOMS: atom_id res chain seq x y z
N MET A 1 -21.98 33.89 -53.79
CA MET A 1 -21.26 32.62 -53.53
C MET A 1 -20.20 32.91 -52.47
N ILE A 2 -20.41 32.46 -51.24
CA ILE A 2 -19.53 32.77 -50.10
C ILE A 2 -18.64 31.55 -49.85
N SER A 3 -17.33 31.72 -50.05
CA SER A 3 -16.31 30.68 -49.92
C SER A 3 -15.74 30.70 -48.50
N PHE A 4 -15.98 29.67 -47.71
CA PHE A 4 -15.38 29.48 -46.39
C PHE A 4 -14.12 28.62 -46.50
N LYS A 5 -12.99 29.09 -45.95
CA LYS A 5 -11.75 28.30 -45.83
C LYS A 5 -11.73 27.54 -44.50
N PRO A 6 -11.27 26.28 -44.46
CA PRO A 6 -11.17 25.52 -43.22
C PRO A 6 -10.00 26.01 -42.37
N VAL A 7 -10.26 26.32 -41.11
CA VAL A 7 -9.26 26.60 -40.07
C VAL A 7 -8.86 25.26 -39.45
N ALA A 8 -7.64 24.81 -39.73
CA ALA A 8 -7.08 23.62 -39.10
C ALA A 8 -6.64 23.95 -37.67
N ILE A 9 -7.37 23.43 -36.68
CA ILE A 9 -7.03 23.50 -35.26
C ILE A 9 -6.03 22.39 -34.95
N LEU A 10 -4.78 22.76 -34.70
CA LEU A 10 -3.71 21.86 -34.30
C LEU A 10 -3.86 21.55 -32.80
N LEU A 11 -4.40 20.39 -32.45
CA LEU A 11 -4.45 19.88 -31.07
C LEU A 11 -3.07 19.36 -30.67
N LEU A 12 -2.33 20.16 -29.90
CA LEU A 12 -1.10 19.73 -29.22
C LEU A 12 -1.49 18.86 -28.02
N ALA A 13 -1.42 17.53 -28.17
CA ALA A 13 -1.55 16.59 -27.07
C ALA A 13 -0.23 16.55 -26.28
N SER A 14 -0.16 17.31 -25.19
CA SER A 14 0.95 17.25 -24.22
C SER A 14 0.92 15.91 -23.50
N SER A 15 1.77 14.96 -23.91
CA SER A 15 1.98 13.71 -23.19
C SER A 15 2.90 13.98 -22.01
N SER A 16 2.33 14.22 -20.84
CA SER A 16 3.06 14.30 -19.58
C SER A 16 3.56 12.91 -19.20
N THR A 17 4.74 12.54 -19.68
CA THR A 17 5.44 11.33 -19.23
C THR A 17 5.98 11.60 -17.83
N THR A 18 5.13 11.49 -16.82
CA THR A 18 5.58 11.42 -15.43
C THR A 18 6.44 10.17 -15.33
N ALA A 19 7.73 10.35 -15.04
CA ALA A 19 8.64 9.24 -14.79
C ALA A 19 8.03 8.36 -13.69
N ARG A 20 7.55 7.18 -14.09
CA ARG A 20 6.88 6.25 -13.19
C ARG A 20 7.96 5.69 -12.28
N PRO A 21 7.87 5.81 -10.95
CA PRO A 21 8.82 5.16 -10.07
C PRO A 21 8.76 3.66 -10.37
N ASP A 22 9.87 3.08 -10.85
CA ASP A 22 9.86 1.77 -11.47
C ASP A 22 9.34 0.65 -10.55
N ARG A 23 9.31 0.87 -9.21
CA ARG A 23 8.53 0.09 -8.23
C ARG A 23 8.22 0.95 -7.00
N CYS A 24 7.01 0.85 -6.45
CA CYS A 24 6.72 1.39 -5.12
C CYS A 24 7.63 0.69 -4.10
N ASN A 25 8.24 1.48 -3.22
CA ASN A 25 9.14 0.98 -2.17
C ASN A 25 8.89 1.78 -0.89
N ILE A 26 7.82 1.41 -0.18
CA ILE A 26 7.20 2.25 0.85
C ILE A 26 7.53 1.69 2.22
N ARG A 27 8.05 2.53 3.11
CA ARG A 27 8.29 2.14 4.50
C ARG A 27 7.00 2.20 5.32
N LEU A 28 6.52 1.05 5.77
CA LEU A 28 5.31 0.96 6.61
C LEU A 28 5.56 1.37 8.07
N ASP A 29 6.79 1.73 8.43
CA ASP A 29 7.15 2.33 9.71
C ASP A 29 7.40 3.84 9.62
N SER A 30 7.16 4.45 8.46
CA SER A 30 7.46 5.87 8.24
C SER A 30 6.48 6.80 8.97
N SER A 31 7.03 7.84 9.61
CA SER A 31 6.29 8.97 10.17
C SER A 31 5.89 10.02 9.13
N ASP A 32 6.39 9.91 7.89
CA ASP A 32 6.23 10.94 6.85
C ASP A 32 4.84 10.88 6.17
N ASN A 33 4.10 9.81 6.41
CA ASN A 33 2.73 9.63 5.92
C ASN A 33 1.79 9.38 7.10
N SER A 34 0.77 10.23 7.27
CA SER A 34 -0.17 10.15 8.39
C SER A 34 -0.97 8.85 8.41
N CYS A 35 -1.31 8.27 7.25
CA CYS A 35 -1.99 6.97 7.20
C CYS A 35 -1.10 5.86 7.78
N ILE A 36 0.16 5.84 7.36
CA ILE A 36 1.13 4.85 7.85
C ILE A 36 1.43 5.08 9.33
N SER A 37 1.67 6.32 9.75
CA SER A 37 2.05 6.58 11.13
C SER A 37 0.92 6.31 12.11
N ASN A 38 -0.33 6.63 11.76
CA ASN A 38 -1.49 6.36 12.61
C ASN A 38 -1.84 4.87 12.65
N CYS A 39 -1.84 4.18 11.50
CA CYS A 39 -2.24 2.78 11.44
C CYS A 39 -1.09 1.83 11.79
N MET A 40 0.03 1.94 11.07
CA MET A 40 1.10 0.94 11.10
C MET A 40 2.10 1.17 12.24
N SER A 41 2.64 2.39 12.36
CA SER A 41 3.78 2.63 13.29
C SER A 41 3.43 2.51 14.77
N GLN A 42 2.19 2.86 15.15
CA GLN A 42 1.74 2.74 16.54
C GLN A 42 1.37 1.30 16.89
N SER A 43 0.70 0.61 15.97
CA SER A 43 0.14 -0.71 16.23
C SER A 43 1.17 -1.83 16.13
N ALA A 44 2.11 -1.74 15.17
CA ALA A 44 3.12 -2.77 14.96
C ALA A 44 4.31 -2.71 15.95
N ALA A 45 4.33 -1.75 16.88
CA ALA A 45 5.27 -1.75 17.99
C ALA A 45 4.90 -2.79 19.08
N ASP A 46 3.64 -3.25 19.13
CA ASP A 46 3.20 -4.26 20.09
C ASP A 46 3.63 -5.67 19.67
N ASN A 47 4.30 -6.40 20.56
CA ASN A 47 4.69 -7.81 20.38
C ASN A 47 3.49 -8.75 20.15
N ASN A 48 2.27 -8.33 20.49
CA ASN A 48 1.04 -9.07 20.26
C ASN A 48 0.29 -8.63 18.99
N SER A 49 0.97 -7.92 18.10
CA SER A 49 0.44 -7.49 16.81
C SER A 49 1.28 -8.03 15.67
N PHE A 50 0.76 -7.93 14.45
CA PHE A 50 1.53 -8.19 13.24
C PHE A 50 0.88 -7.50 12.03
N VAL A 51 1.67 -7.31 10.98
CA VAL A 51 1.22 -6.72 9.71
C VAL A 51 1.22 -7.79 8.63
N CYS A 52 0.21 -7.76 7.76
CA CYS A 52 0.10 -8.63 6.60
C CYS A 52 -0.32 -7.83 5.35
N ASP A 53 0.23 -8.20 4.20
CA ASP A 53 -0.39 -7.91 2.90
C ASP A 53 -1.46 -8.97 2.61
N GLU A 54 -2.71 -8.53 2.60
CA GLU A 54 -3.88 -9.39 2.39
C GLU A 54 -4.18 -9.63 0.91
N THR A 55 -3.70 -8.78 0.00
CA THR A 55 -3.97 -8.89 -1.44
C THR A 55 -3.03 -9.89 -2.08
N VAL A 56 -1.74 -9.77 -1.79
CA VAL A 56 -0.71 -10.72 -2.21
C VAL A 56 0.17 -10.97 -1.00
N PRO A 57 0.33 -12.23 -0.51
CA PRO A 57 0.95 -12.55 0.77
C PRO A 57 2.49 -12.34 0.81
N TRP A 58 2.97 -11.26 0.22
CA TRP A 58 4.38 -11.00 0.00
C TRP A 58 5.02 -10.29 1.22
N LEU A 59 4.23 -9.58 2.04
CA LEU A 59 4.71 -8.91 3.25
C LEU A 59 4.01 -9.42 4.50
N HIS A 60 4.83 -9.75 5.48
CA HIS A 60 4.48 -10.06 6.85
C HIS A 60 5.50 -9.41 7.77
N HIS A 61 5.04 -8.81 8.86
CA HIS A 61 5.91 -8.24 9.88
C HIS A 61 5.38 -8.61 11.26
N ARG A 62 6.21 -9.24 12.09
CA ARG A 62 5.87 -9.49 13.49
C ARG A 62 6.03 -8.20 14.27
N GLY A 63 5.02 -7.83 15.04
CA GLY A 63 5.10 -6.65 15.89
C GLY A 63 6.22 -6.77 16.92
N GLY A 64 6.77 -5.62 17.30
CA GLY A 64 7.93 -5.49 18.17
C GLY A 64 9.29 -5.88 17.55
N ASP A 65 9.32 -6.34 16.29
CA ASP A 65 10.56 -6.44 15.53
C ASP A 65 10.94 -5.05 14.97
N SER A 66 12.19 -4.62 15.16
CA SER A 66 12.66 -3.34 14.61
C SER A 66 13.01 -3.41 13.13
N HIS A 67 13.09 -4.61 12.55
CA HIS A 67 13.47 -4.80 11.15
C HIS A 67 12.24 -4.88 10.26
N TRP A 68 11.82 -3.71 9.79
CA TRP A 68 10.79 -3.59 8.77
C TRP A 68 11.32 -3.99 7.40
N MET A 69 10.51 -4.78 6.70
CA MET A 69 10.62 -4.84 5.25
C MET A 69 9.77 -3.74 4.66
N ASN A 70 10.32 -3.10 3.63
CA ASN A 70 9.56 -2.13 2.85
C ASN A 70 8.38 -2.83 2.19
N ALA A 71 7.37 -2.06 1.81
CA ALA A 71 6.27 -2.49 0.98
C ALA A 71 6.57 -2.25 -0.52
N THR A 72 6.68 -3.31 -1.30
CA THR A 72 6.95 -3.36 -2.74
C THR A 72 5.86 -4.13 -3.50
N PRO A 73 4.60 -3.64 -3.50
CA PRO A 73 3.53 -4.27 -4.28
C PRO A 73 3.89 -4.25 -5.77
N PRO A 74 3.81 -5.39 -6.49
CA PRO A 74 4.14 -5.42 -7.91
C PRO A 74 3.19 -4.55 -8.76
N PRO A 75 3.66 -3.85 -9.80
CA PRO A 75 2.75 -3.22 -10.75
C PRO A 75 1.83 -4.26 -11.43
N GLY A 76 0.55 -3.91 -11.61
CA GLY A 76 -0.43 -4.74 -12.31
C GLY A 76 -1.20 -5.74 -11.44
N THR A 77 -0.94 -5.82 -10.13
CA THR A 77 -1.65 -6.71 -9.19
C THR A 77 -2.86 -6.06 -8.51
N GLY A 78 -3.22 -4.83 -8.90
CA GLY A 78 -4.29 -4.06 -8.29
C GLY A 78 -3.85 -3.38 -7.00
N VAL A 79 -4.81 -2.81 -6.26
CA VAL A 79 -4.54 -2.11 -4.99
C VAL A 79 -4.26 -3.13 -3.88
N HIS A 80 -3.11 -2.98 -3.20
CA HIS A 80 -2.71 -3.83 -2.09
C HIS A 80 -3.27 -3.32 -0.77
N VAL A 81 -3.76 -4.23 0.08
CA VAL A 81 -4.24 -3.91 1.43
C VAL A 81 -3.24 -4.46 2.43
N TYR A 82 -2.59 -3.56 3.16
CA TYR A 82 -1.72 -3.88 4.28
C TYR A 82 -2.50 -3.63 5.55
N SER A 83 -2.63 -4.64 6.39
CA SER A 83 -3.45 -4.58 7.60
C SER A 83 -2.64 -4.95 8.82
N VAL A 84 -2.89 -4.24 9.93
CA VAL A 84 -2.40 -4.63 11.24
C VAL A 84 -3.46 -5.48 11.92
N PHE A 85 -3.02 -6.56 12.54
CA PHE A 85 -3.86 -7.47 13.30
C PHE A 85 -3.35 -7.58 14.73
N GLN A 86 -4.27 -7.65 15.68
CA GLN A 86 -4.00 -8.13 17.03
C GLN A 86 -4.07 -9.65 17.03
N GLY A 87 -3.05 -10.29 17.60
CA GLY A 87 -2.99 -11.74 17.79
C GLY A 87 -1.62 -12.32 17.53
N SER A 88 -1.56 -13.65 17.46
CA SER A 88 -0.32 -14.35 17.13
C SER A 88 -0.02 -14.26 15.63
N PRO A 89 1.19 -13.84 15.22
CA PRO A 89 1.56 -13.78 13.81
C PRO A 89 1.47 -15.17 13.17
N PRO A 90 0.93 -15.28 11.95
CA PRO A 90 0.76 -16.57 11.29
C PRO A 90 2.09 -17.15 10.78
N CYS A 91 3.16 -16.35 10.72
CA CYS A 91 4.49 -16.78 10.31
C CYS A 91 5.56 -16.40 11.35
N ALA A 92 6.53 -17.30 11.55
CA ALA A 92 7.62 -17.07 12.49
C ALA A 92 8.70 -16.08 11.98
N ARG A 93 8.67 -15.70 10.69
CA ARG A 93 9.65 -14.80 10.05
C ARG A 93 8.94 -13.65 9.35
N ASN A 94 9.59 -12.50 9.28
CA ASN A 94 9.12 -11.39 8.44
C ASN A 94 9.26 -11.77 6.96
N GLY A 95 8.48 -11.14 6.08
CA GLY A 95 8.58 -11.23 4.62
C GLY A 95 7.42 -11.99 3.99
N HIS A 96 7.68 -12.82 3.00
CA HIS A 96 6.62 -13.59 2.36
C HIS A 96 5.98 -14.58 3.36
N CYS A 97 4.66 -14.54 3.46
CA CYS A 97 3.88 -15.40 4.35
C CYS A 97 2.52 -15.73 3.72
N ALA A 98 2.41 -16.91 3.10
CA ALA A 98 1.19 -17.35 2.42
C ALA A 98 -0.10 -17.25 3.27
N ALA A 99 0.04 -17.39 4.59
CA ALA A 99 -1.08 -17.29 5.53
C ALA A 99 -1.66 -15.86 5.68
N CYS A 100 -0.94 -14.82 5.25
CA CYS A 100 -1.45 -13.44 5.24
C CYS A 100 -2.65 -13.22 4.30
N GLY A 101 -2.86 -14.11 3.31
CA GLY A 101 -4.07 -14.06 2.48
C GLY A 101 -5.34 -14.55 3.19
N ARG A 102 -5.21 -15.15 4.39
CA ARG A 102 -6.31 -15.66 5.23
C ARG A 102 -5.94 -15.48 6.71
N THR A 103 -5.72 -14.23 7.09
CA THR A 103 -5.11 -13.89 8.36
C THR A 103 -6.05 -14.18 9.55
N PRO A 104 -5.61 -14.96 10.55
CA PRO A 104 -6.32 -15.09 11.81
C PRO A 104 -6.10 -13.84 12.69
N GLY A 105 -7.11 -13.39 13.42
CA GLY A 105 -6.99 -12.30 14.38
C GLY A 105 -7.97 -11.16 14.16
N THR A 106 -7.88 -10.14 15.00
CA THR A 106 -8.73 -8.95 14.90
C THR A 106 -7.96 -7.87 14.16
N ARG A 107 -8.48 -7.44 13.02
CA ARG A 107 -7.92 -6.32 12.26
C ARG A 107 -8.07 -5.04 13.07
N LEU A 108 -6.98 -4.32 13.26
CA LEU A 108 -6.97 -3.04 13.98
C LEU A 108 -7.10 -1.86 13.01
N CYS A 109 -6.42 -1.93 11.88
CA CYS A 109 -6.46 -0.90 10.84
C CYS A 109 -5.87 -1.43 9.53
N SER A 110 -6.05 -0.67 8.45
CA SER A 110 -5.41 -0.98 7.18
C SER A 110 -5.03 0.27 6.38
N VAL A 111 -4.01 0.13 5.53
CA VAL A 111 -3.66 1.10 4.50
C VAL A 111 -3.70 0.42 3.14
N ARG A 112 -4.11 1.18 2.13
CA ARG A 112 -4.18 0.74 0.75
C ARG A 112 -3.06 1.39 -0.03
N ILE A 113 -2.37 0.61 -0.85
CA ILE A 113 -1.28 1.10 -1.72
C ILE A 113 -1.60 0.72 -3.15
N ASP A 114 -1.69 1.72 -4.04
CA ASP A 114 -1.78 1.47 -5.48
C ASP A 114 -0.36 1.36 -6.08
N PRO A 115 0.04 0.20 -6.61
CA PRO A 115 1.36 0.03 -7.21
C PRO A 115 1.54 0.78 -8.55
N GLN A 116 0.48 1.37 -9.12
CA GLN A 116 0.53 2.11 -10.37
C GLN A 116 1.09 3.54 -10.21
N ASP A 117 0.86 4.17 -9.06
CA ASP A 117 1.25 5.56 -8.76
C ASP A 117 1.81 5.75 -7.34
N CYS A 118 1.88 4.68 -6.53
CA CYS A 118 2.34 4.67 -5.15
C CYS A 118 1.50 5.52 -4.20
N SER A 119 0.26 5.83 -4.57
CA SER A 119 -0.68 6.49 -3.68
C SER A 119 -1.01 5.60 -2.47
N ILE A 120 -1.13 6.23 -1.31
CA ILE A 120 -1.45 5.58 -0.04
C ILE A 120 -2.77 6.16 0.44
N THR A 121 -3.74 5.28 0.72
CA THR A 121 -5.06 5.67 1.24
C THR A 121 -5.30 5.00 2.60
N CYS A 122 -5.76 5.79 3.56
CA CYS A 122 -6.21 5.31 4.86
C CYS A 122 -7.55 4.56 4.70
N ASN A 123 -7.69 3.40 5.33
CA ASN A 123 -9.00 2.78 5.58
C ASN A 123 -9.25 2.82 7.09
N GLU A 124 -9.94 3.86 7.56
CA GLU A 124 -10.30 4.06 8.97
C GLU A 124 -11.60 3.33 9.38
N GLU A 125 -12.20 2.54 8.47
CA GLU A 125 -13.56 2.00 8.63
C GLU A 125 -13.75 0.88 9.66
N ASP A 126 -12.72 0.44 10.39
CA ASP A 126 -12.85 -0.61 11.42
C ASP A 126 -12.61 -0.09 12.86
N SER A 127 -12.83 1.21 13.11
CA SER A 127 -12.96 1.72 14.48
C SER A 127 -14.34 1.32 15.04
N VAL A 128 -14.46 0.09 15.55
CA VAL A 128 -15.57 -0.33 16.42
C VAL A 128 -15.25 0.02 17.87
#